data_AF-A0A1F2UAN3-F1
#
_entry.id   AF-A0A1F2UAN3-F1
#
_cell.length_a   1.000
_cell.length_b   1.000
_cell.length_c   1.000
_cell.angle_alpha   90.00
_cell.angle_beta   90.00
_cell.angle_gamma   90.00
#
_symmetry.space_group_name_H-M   'P 1'
#
loop_
_entity.id
_entity.type
_entity.pdbx_description
1 polymer ?
#
loop_
_entity_poly.entity_id
_entity_poly.type
_entity_poly.pdbx_seq_one_letter_code
_entity_poly.pdbx_strand_id
1 'polypeptide(L)'
;MRVTRVRLTWILVAAATVVAGGQLPIDRRQDAQLRQLFPSASSFSPKSGEPPHYKAFVNDPATGSPALAGYAFWTTELTPLERGYDGPIKILVGMDTAGVLTGVVVVDHHEPYGYFSVDTPEFPVQFKGKSIRDQFRVGSDVDAVSRATMTVSSSARAVRDSARRVARQLLTPPASR
;
A
#
# COMPACT_ATOMS: atom_id res chain seq x y z
N MET A 1 -52.53 -43.43 37.48
CA MET A 1 -52.40 -42.71 36.19
C MET A 1 -51.11 -41.89 36.22
N ARG A 2 -50.09 -42.28 35.45
CA ARG A 2 -48.84 -41.51 35.29
C ARG A 2 -48.97 -40.64 34.05
N VAL A 3 -48.86 -39.31 34.21
CA VAL A 3 -48.87 -38.35 33.11
C VAL A 3 -47.42 -38.08 32.70
N THR A 4 -47.02 -38.59 31.55
CA THR A 4 -45.68 -38.41 30.98
C THR A 4 -45.60 -37.03 30.31
N ARG A 5 -44.78 -36.12 30.84
CA ARG A 5 -44.54 -34.80 30.23
C ARG A 5 -43.50 -34.93 29.11
N VAL A 6 -43.91 -34.73 27.87
CA VAL A 6 -43.03 -34.59 26.71
C VAL A 6 -42.38 -33.20 26.76
N ARG A 7 -41.04 -33.13 26.80
CA ARG A 7 -40.29 -31.87 26.70
C ARG A 7 -39.86 -31.67 25.24
N LEU A 8 -40.48 -30.71 24.57
CA LEU A 8 -40.13 -30.29 23.21
C LEU A 8 -38.89 -29.40 23.30
N THR A 9 -37.77 -29.85 22.70
CA THR A 9 -36.50 -29.11 22.71
C THR A 9 -36.37 -28.42 21.36
N TRP A 10 -36.42 -27.09 21.34
CA TRP A 10 -36.21 -26.29 20.14
C TRP A 10 -34.71 -26.16 19.86
N ILE A 11 -34.24 -26.69 18.74
CA ILE A 11 -32.88 -26.45 18.26
C ILE A 11 -32.89 -25.15 17.45
N LEU A 12 -32.32 -24.09 18.02
CA LEU A 12 -32.02 -22.85 17.33
C LEU A 12 -30.80 -23.07 16.43
N VAL A 13 -31.02 -23.17 15.12
CA VAL A 13 -29.95 -23.11 14.13
C VAL A 13 -29.59 -21.64 13.93
N ALA A 14 -28.47 -21.21 14.52
CA ALA A 14 -27.89 -19.90 14.23
C ALA A 14 -27.22 -19.95 12.85
N ALA A 15 -27.91 -19.41 11.83
CA ALA A 15 -27.31 -19.16 10.54
C ALA A 15 -26.28 -18.04 10.68
N ALA A 16 -24.99 -18.41 10.74
CA ALA A 16 -23.90 -17.45 10.68
C ALA A 16 -23.86 -16.86 9.26
N THR A 17 -24.39 -15.66 9.09
CA THR A 17 -24.21 -14.88 7.88
C THR A 17 -22.75 -14.44 7.82
N VAL A 18 -21.98 -15.09 6.94
CA VAL A 18 -20.66 -14.59 6.55
C VAL A 18 -20.88 -13.29 5.79
N VAL A 19 -20.69 -12.16 6.48
CA VAL A 19 -20.61 -10.85 5.83
C VAL A 19 -19.30 -10.85 5.05
N ALA A 20 -19.38 -11.17 3.76
CA ALA A 20 -18.31 -10.89 2.81
C ALA A 20 -18.16 -9.37 2.74
N GLY A 21 -17.21 -8.82 3.50
CA GLY A 21 -16.87 -7.41 3.46
C GLY A 21 -16.56 -7.02 2.02
N GLY A 22 -17.37 -6.13 1.45
CA GLY A 22 -17.29 -5.74 0.05
C GLY A 22 -15.93 -5.14 -0.28
N GLN A 23 -15.05 -5.94 -0.87
CA GLN A 23 -13.80 -5.46 -1.45
C GLN A 23 -14.16 -4.68 -2.70
N LEU A 24 -13.83 -3.37 -2.70
CA LEU A 24 -14.05 -2.54 -3.87
C LEU A 24 -13.22 -3.08 -5.04
N PRO A 25 -13.83 -3.33 -6.21
CA PRO A 25 -13.08 -3.74 -7.39
C PRO A 25 -12.05 -2.67 -7.77
N ILE A 26 -10.89 -3.11 -8.24
CA ILE A 26 -9.86 -2.22 -8.81
C ILE A 26 -10.43 -1.59 -10.07
N ASP A 27 -10.56 -0.27 -10.10
CA ASP A 27 -10.97 0.44 -11.32
C ASP A 27 -9.82 0.53 -12.34
N ARG A 28 -10.14 0.95 -13.57
CA ARG A 28 -9.15 1.02 -14.66
C ARG A 28 -7.99 1.98 -14.39
N ARG A 29 -8.22 3.09 -13.68
CA ARG A 29 -7.16 4.05 -13.34
C ARG A 29 -6.24 3.44 -12.28
N GLN A 30 -6.82 2.80 -11.28
CA GLN A 30 -6.09 2.11 -10.23
C GLN A 30 -5.23 0.97 -10.79
N ASP A 31 -5.78 0.16 -11.71
CA ASP A 31 -5.03 -0.92 -12.36
C ASP A 31 -3.82 -0.36 -13.14
N ALA A 32 -4.00 0.75 -13.89
CA ALA A 32 -2.90 1.39 -14.60
C ALA A 32 -1.79 1.88 -13.65
N GLN A 33 -2.15 2.48 -12.53
CA GLN A 33 -1.18 2.92 -11.50
C GLN A 33 -0.45 1.73 -10.87
N LEU A 34 -1.15 0.63 -10.58
CA LEU A 34 -0.54 -0.59 -10.06
C LEU A 34 0.43 -1.23 -11.07
N ARG A 35 0.08 -1.23 -12.37
CA ARG A 35 0.97 -1.69 -13.45
C ARG A 35 2.19 -0.80 -13.64
N GLN A 36 2.08 0.50 -13.38
CA GLN A 36 3.24 1.40 -13.39
C GLN A 36 4.25 1.00 -12.29
N LEU A 37 3.77 0.59 -11.11
CA LEU A 37 4.60 0.13 -9.99
C LEU A 37 5.13 -1.30 -10.18
N PHE A 38 4.37 -2.16 -10.86
CA PHE A 38 4.72 -3.56 -11.12
C PHE A 38 4.46 -3.93 -12.59
N PRO A 39 5.33 -3.53 -13.53
CA PRO A 39 5.11 -3.75 -14.96
C PRO A 39 5.00 -5.22 -15.37
N SER A 40 5.67 -6.12 -14.63
CA SER A 40 5.67 -7.56 -14.88
C SER A 40 4.53 -8.32 -14.19
N ALA A 41 3.69 -7.66 -13.40
CA ALA A 41 2.62 -8.34 -12.67
C ALA A 41 1.55 -8.90 -13.61
N SER A 42 1.22 -10.17 -13.41
CA SER A 42 0.13 -10.85 -14.11
C SER A 42 -1.23 -10.52 -13.50
N SER A 43 -1.29 -10.24 -12.19
CA SER A 43 -2.53 -9.89 -11.49
C SER A 43 -2.29 -9.10 -10.21
N PHE A 44 -3.35 -8.48 -9.69
CA PHE A 44 -3.38 -7.78 -8.41
C PHE A 44 -4.53 -8.28 -7.54
N SER A 45 -4.32 -8.38 -6.23
CA SER A 45 -5.43 -8.62 -5.30
C SER A 45 -6.27 -7.35 -5.14
N PRO A 46 -7.57 -7.47 -4.79
CA PRO A 46 -8.29 -6.34 -4.20
C PRO A 46 -7.56 -5.78 -2.97
N LYS A 47 -7.82 -4.52 -2.64
CA LYS A 47 -7.27 -3.89 -1.44
C LYS A 47 -7.81 -4.59 -0.20
N SER A 48 -6.92 -5.01 0.70
CA SER A 48 -7.29 -5.75 1.91
C SER A 48 -6.18 -5.69 2.98
N GLY A 49 -6.46 -6.29 4.15
CA GLY A 49 -5.49 -6.43 5.24
C GLY A 49 -5.33 -5.20 6.13
N GLU A 50 -4.54 -5.36 7.19
CA GLU A 50 -4.08 -4.29 8.08
C GLU A 50 -2.54 -4.38 8.17
N PRO A 51 -1.77 -3.37 7.70
CA PRO A 51 -2.25 -2.15 7.04
C PRO A 51 -2.90 -2.45 5.67
N PRO A 52 -3.81 -1.59 5.18
CA PRO A 52 -4.48 -1.80 3.89
C PRO A 52 -3.49 -1.78 2.73
N HIS A 53 -3.53 -2.82 1.89
CA HIS A 53 -2.62 -3.00 0.77
C HIS A 53 -3.22 -3.80 -0.39
N TYR A 54 -2.62 -3.66 -1.56
CA TYR A 54 -2.75 -4.54 -2.71
C TYR A 54 -1.56 -5.50 -2.74
N LYS A 55 -1.76 -6.71 -3.27
CA LYS A 55 -0.69 -7.66 -3.57
C LYS A 55 -0.49 -7.72 -5.08
N ALA A 56 0.75 -7.65 -5.53
CA ALA A 56 1.12 -7.85 -6.92
C ALA A 56 1.65 -9.28 -7.12
N PHE A 57 1.15 -9.99 -8.12
CA PHE A 57 1.58 -11.35 -8.43
C PHE A 57 2.23 -11.41 -9.81
N VAL A 58 3.30 -12.19 -9.93
CA VAL A 58 3.93 -12.58 -11.19
C VAL A 58 3.71 -14.07 -11.40
N ASN A 59 3.79 -14.54 -12.65
CA ASN A 59 3.80 -15.98 -12.90
C ASN A 59 5.20 -16.51 -12.63
N ASP A 60 5.33 -17.47 -11.72
CA ASP A 60 6.59 -18.17 -11.49
C ASP A 60 6.96 -18.94 -12.77
N PRO A 61 8.12 -18.67 -13.39
CA PRO A 61 8.54 -19.35 -14.61
C PRO A 61 8.73 -20.87 -14.42
N ALA A 62 9.04 -21.32 -13.20
CA ALA A 62 9.30 -22.72 -12.89
C ALA A 62 8.02 -23.52 -12.65
N THR A 63 7.02 -22.91 -11.99
CA THR A 63 5.80 -23.61 -11.57
C THR A 63 4.55 -23.17 -12.33
N GLY A 64 4.61 -22.06 -13.09
CA GLY A 64 3.46 -21.42 -13.72
C GLY A 64 2.44 -20.84 -12.74
N SER A 65 2.71 -20.93 -11.43
CA SER A 65 1.78 -20.50 -10.39
C SER A 65 2.00 -19.03 -10.01
N PRO A 66 0.97 -18.32 -9.50
CA PRO A 66 1.14 -16.95 -9.02
C PRO A 66 2.12 -16.90 -7.83
N ALA A 67 3.22 -16.18 -8.01
CA ALA A 67 4.18 -15.83 -6.97
C ALA A 67 4.02 -14.38 -6.55
N LEU A 68 4.09 -14.11 -5.25
CA LEU A 68 3.99 -12.75 -4.72
C LEU A 68 5.24 -11.94 -5.10
N ALA A 69 5.05 -10.90 -5.89
CA ALA A 69 6.11 -9.98 -6.29
C ALA A 69 6.30 -8.83 -5.29
N GLY A 70 5.22 -8.39 -4.65
CA GLY A 70 5.26 -7.29 -3.70
C GLY A 70 3.90 -6.75 -3.32
N TYR A 71 3.92 -5.55 -2.74
CA TYR A 71 2.79 -4.86 -2.17
C TYR A 71 2.68 -3.44 -2.73
N ALA A 72 1.45 -2.95 -2.88
CA ALA A 72 1.18 -1.53 -3.10
C ALA A 72 0.24 -0.98 -2.03
N PHE A 73 0.41 0.27 -1.63
CA PHE A 73 -0.35 0.87 -0.53
C PHE A 73 -0.38 2.39 -0.63
N TRP A 74 -1.37 3.00 0.01
CA TRP A 74 -1.57 4.45 0.02
C TRP A 74 -0.92 5.09 1.24
N THR A 75 -0.10 6.12 1.02
CA THR A 75 0.49 6.89 2.13
C THR A 75 -0.58 7.43 3.07
N THR A 76 -1.66 8.01 2.55
CA THR A 76 -2.74 8.64 3.34
C THR A 76 -3.50 7.68 4.24
N GLU A 77 -3.48 6.37 3.95
CA GLU A 77 -4.12 5.35 4.80
C GLU A 77 -3.19 4.90 5.93
N LEU A 78 -1.88 4.98 5.72
CA LEU A 78 -0.86 4.44 6.63
C LEU A 78 -0.21 5.52 7.50
N THR A 79 -0.15 6.75 6.99
CA THR A 79 0.38 7.95 7.64
C THR A 79 -0.64 9.09 7.53
N PRO A 80 -1.86 8.95 8.09
CA PRO A 80 -2.95 9.91 7.89
C PRO A 80 -2.68 11.30 8.49
N LEU A 81 -1.72 11.40 9.41
CA LEU A 81 -1.32 12.66 10.05
C LEU A 81 -0.22 13.40 9.30
N GLU A 82 0.42 12.78 8.30
CA GLU A 82 1.45 13.42 7.49
C GLU A 82 0.79 14.38 6.49
N ARG A 83 1.24 15.63 6.45
CA ARG A 83 0.65 16.69 5.61
C ARG A 83 1.75 17.55 5.00
N GLY A 84 1.57 17.87 3.71
CA GLY A 84 2.34 18.87 2.99
C GLY A 84 1.98 20.29 3.43
N TYR A 85 2.15 21.25 2.52
CA TYR A 85 1.79 22.64 2.81
C TYR A 85 0.28 22.82 2.88
N ASP A 86 -0.48 22.24 1.94
CA ASP A 86 -1.93 22.40 1.82
C ASP A 86 -2.70 21.10 2.10
N GLY A 87 -2.11 20.21 2.90
CA GLY A 87 -2.76 19.02 3.41
C GLY A 87 -2.18 17.69 2.93
N PRO A 88 -2.97 16.60 2.97
CA PRO A 88 -2.47 15.27 2.62
C PRO A 88 -2.06 15.19 1.15
N ILE A 89 -0.95 14.51 0.89
CA ILE A 89 -0.47 14.20 -0.46
C ILE A 89 -0.68 12.70 -0.67
N LYS A 90 -1.58 12.34 -1.58
CA LYS A 90 -1.95 10.95 -1.84
C LYS A 90 -0.95 10.33 -2.80
N ILE A 91 -0.12 9.43 -2.26
CA ILE A 91 0.92 8.73 -3.02
C ILE A 91 0.68 7.24 -2.93
N LEU A 92 0.63 6.58 -4.09
CA LEU A 92 0.67 5.11 -4.18
C LEU A 92 2.12 4.67 -4.17
N VAL A 93 2.48 3.77 -3.26
CA VAL A 93 3.85 3.27 -3.11
C VAL A 93 3.87 1.79 -3.48
N GLY A 94 4.84 1.37 -4.29
CA GLY A 94 5.11 -0.04 -4.58
C GLY A 94 6.38 -0.50 -3.86
N MET A 95 6.33 -1.67 -3.23
CA MET A 95 7.44 -2.27 -2.50
C MET A 95 7.51 -3.77 -2.77
N ASP A 96 8.68 -4.28 -3.11
CA ASP A 96 8.89 -5.71 -3.30
C ASP A 96 8.99 -6.47 -1.96
N THR A 97 9.12 -7.79 -2.03
CA THR A 97 9.23 -8.68 -0.85
C THR A 97 10.57 -8.57 -0.13
N ALA A 98 11.57 -7.88 -0.70
CA ALA A 98 12.86 -7.60 -0.06
C ALA A 98 12.87 -6.25 0.67
N GLY A 99 11.79 -5.47 0.58
CA GLY A 99 11.71 -4.13 1.16
C GLY A 99 12.43 -3.08 0.32
N VAL A 100 12.46 -3.26 -1.00
CA VAL A 100 12.94 -2.27 -1.97
C VAL A 100 11.73 -1.66 -2.68
N LEU A 101 11.73 -0.33 -2.83
CA LEU A 101 10.64 0.35 -3.51
C LEU A 101 10.71 0.10 -5.03
N THR A 102 9.61 -0.38 -5.60
CA THR A 102 9.49 -0.55 -7.05
C THR A 102 9.15 0.77 -7.76
N GLY A 103 8.58 1.72 -7.02
CA GLY A 103 8.29 3.08 -7.46
C GLY A 103 7.26 3.77 -6.57
N VAL A 104 6.90 5.00 -6.95
CA VAL A 104 5.77 5.74 -6.37
C VAL A 104 4.95 6.41 -7.48
N VAL A 105 3.69 6.72 -7.19
CA VAL A 105 2.82 7.53 -8.05
C VAL A 105 2.14 8.58 -7.18
N VAL A 106 2.36 9.86 -7.46
CA VAL A 106 1.60 10.95 -6.85
C VAL A 106 0.25 11.03 -7.56
N VAL A 107 -0.84 10.95 -6.81
CA VAL A 107 -2.19 10.76 -7.36
C VAL A 107 -3.10 11.95 -7.12
N ASP A 108 -3.00 12.59 -5.96
CA ASP A 108 -3.87 13.72 -5.60
C ASP A 108 -3.24 14.58 -4.50
N HIS A 109 -3.37 15.90 -4.60
CA HIS A 109 -2.97 16.88 -3.59
C HIS A 109 -3.46 18.30 -3.96
N HIS A 110 -3.29 19.24 -3.02
CA HIS A 110 -3.65 20.66 -3.20
C HIS A 110 -2.45 21.61 -3.12
N GLU A 111 -1.23 21.09 -3.28
CA GLU A 111 -0.01 21.87 -3.09
C GLU A 111 0.13 23.02 -4.11
N PRO A 112 0.37 24.28 -3.67
CA PRO A 112 0.39 25.45 -4.55
C PRO A 112 1.53 25.42 -5.58
N TYR A 113 2.55 24.59 -5.32
CA TYR A 113 3.78 24.47 -6.09
C TYR A 113 4.04 23.03 -6.56
N GLY A 114 2.99 22.20 -6.64
CA GLY A 114 3.09 20.81 -7.11
C GLY A 114 3.80 20.68 -8.45
N TYR A 115 3.44 21.55 -9.41
CA TYR A 115 3.89 21.53 -10.80
C TYR A 115 5.42 21.57 -11.01
N PHE A 116 6.19 22.11 -10.07
CA PHE A 116 7.66 22.11 -10.10
C PHE A 116 8.30 21.34 -8.94
N SER A 117 7.49 20.64 -8.14
CA SER A 117 7.96 19.79 -7.05
C SER A 117 7.52 18.34 -7.26
N VAL A 118 6.39 17.94 -6.68
CA VAL A 118 5.92 16.55 -6.63
C VAL A 118 5.25 16.06 -7.93
N ASP A 119 4.81 16.96 -8.80
CA ASP A 119 4.19 16.62 -10.11
C ASP A 119 5.23 16.40 -11.22
N THR A 120 6.49 16.67 -10.93
CA THR A 120 7.58 16.52 -11.90
C THR A 120 7.84 15.03 -12.20
N PRO A 121 8.21 14.66 -13.44
CA PRO A 121 8.56 13.28 -13.76
C PRO A 121 9.79 12.78 -12.98
N GLU A 122 10.66 13.68 -12.54
CA GLU A 122 11.85 13.37 -11.76
C GLU A 122 11.53 12.95 -10.32
N PHE A 123 10.50 13.53 -9.69
CA PHE A 123 10.19 13.28 -8.29
C PHE A 123 9.95 11.78 -7.99
N PRO A 124 9.08 11.05 -8.72
CA PRO A 124 8.89 9.61 -8.49
C PRO A 124 10.13 8.75 -8.73
N VAL A 125 10.98 9.14 -9.70
CA VAL A 125 12.19 8.39 -10.09
C VAL A 125 13.16 8.30 -8.92
N GLN A 126 13.21 9.32 -8.07
CA GLN A 126 14.09 9.36 -6.92
C GLN A 126 13.78 8.24 -5.91
N PHE A 127 12.60 7.64 -5.89
CA PHE A 127 12.25 6.59 -4.91
C PHE A 127 12.54 5.18 -5.39
N LYS A 128 12.59 4.95 -6.70
CA LYS A 128 12.74 3.61 -7.27
C LYS A 128 14.10 3.01 -6.89
N GLY A 129 14.08 1.79 -6.37
CA GLY A 129 15.29 1.07 -5.93
C GLY A 129 15.77 1.43 -4.52
N LYS A 130 15.16 2.39 -3.83
CA LYS A 130 15.50 2.69 -2.43
C LYS A 130 15.04 1.55 -1.51
N SER A 131 15.87 1.22 -0.53
CA SER A 131 15.50 0.29 0.53
C SER A 131 14.69 1.01 1.59
N ILE A 132 13.73 0.32 2.23
CA ILE A 132 13.06 0.81 3.45
C ILE A 132 14.02 1.18 4.58
N ARG A 133 15.27 0.71 4.52
CA ARG A 133 16.34 1.02 5.48
C ARG A 133 16.98 2.40 5.24
N ASP A 134 16.82 2.98 4.06
CA ASP A 134 17.36 4.30 3.73
C ASP A 134 16.63 5.40 4.53
N GLN A 135 17.22 6.60 4.60
CA GLN A 135 16.68 7.68 5.44
C GLN A 135 15.60 8.52 4.75
N PHE A 136 15.63 8.61 3.42
CA PHE A 136 14.73 9.41 2.58
C PHE A 136 14.81 10.90 2.97
N ARG A 137 16.02 11.36 3.31
CA ARG A 137 16.25 12.73 3.77
C ARG A 137 16.25 13.68 2.57
N VAL A 138 15.36 14.66 2.58
CA VAL A 138 15.37 15.75 1.59
C VAL A 138 16.67 16.56 1.70
N GLY A 139 17.26 16.90 0.55
CA GLY A 139 18.57 17.53 0.41
C GLY A 139 19.75 16.56 0.49
N SER A 140 19.50 15.25 0.57
CA SER A 140 20.53 14.21 0.61
C SER A 140 20.12 13.00 -0.24
N ASP A 141 19.04 12.34 0.13
CA ASP A 141 18.53 11.15 -0.55
C ASP A 141 17.42 11.46 -1.56
N VAL A 142 16.76 12.60 -1.38
CA VAL A 142 15.67 13.15 -2.21
C VAL A 142 15.98 14.62 -2.42
N ASP A 143 15.80 15.13 -3.63
CA ASP A 143 16.12 16.50 -4.00
C ASP A 143 15.27 17.50 -3.21
N ALA A 144 15.93 18.55 -2.74
CA ALA A 144 15.25 19.69 -2.13
C ALA A 144 14.71 20.61 -3.23
N VAL A 145 13.48 21.08 -3.06
CA VAL A 145 12.86 22.05 -3.99
C VAL A 145 12.61 23.36 -3.26
N SER A 146 13.31 24.41 -3.70
CA SER A 146 13.13 25.75 -3.15
C SER A 146 11.68 26.19 -3.25
N ARG A 147 11.13 26.79 -2.18
CA ARG A 147 9.71 27.18 -2.03
C ARG A 147 8.71 26.03 -1.89
N ALA A 148 9.13 24.77 -2.03
CA ALA A 148 8.26 23.59 -1.84
C ALA A 148 8.82 22.63 -0.77
N THR A 149 9.63 23.13 0.16
CA THR A 149 10.34 22.30 1.16
C THR A 149 9.38 21.44 2.00
N MET A 150 8.26 22.00 2.46
CA MET A 150 7.26 21.24 3.23
C MET A 150 6.62 20.14 2.40
N THR A 151 6.23 20.44 1.16
CA THR A 151 5.64 19.52 0.19
C THR A 151 6.53 18.29 -0.05
N VAL A 152 7.81 18.51 -0.40
CA VAL A 152 8.74 17.42 -0.69
C VAL A 152 9.15 16.66 0.56
N SER A 153 9.33 17.35 1.69
CA SER A 153 9.72 16.71 2.96
C SER A 153 8.62 15.83 3.53
N SER A 154 7.37 16.30 3.44
CA SER A 154 6.19 15.51 3.82
C SER A 154 6.05 14.29 2.93
N SER A 155 6.13 14.47 1.61
CA SER A 155 6.01 13.35 0.66
C SER A 155 7.07 12.28 0.90
N ALA A 156 8.34 12.67 1.05
CA ALA A 156 9.44 11.73 1.30
C ALA A 156 9.24 10.97 2.63
N ARG A 157 8.77 11.66 3.67
CA ARG A 157 8.47 11.05 4.97
C ARG A 157 7.30 10.08 4.89
N ALA A 158 6.22 10.48 4.23
CA ALA A 158 5.03 9.65 4.02
C ALA A 158 5.38 8.34 3.30
N VAL A 159 6.17 8.41 2.22
CA VAL A 159 6.65 7.23 1.48
C VAL A 159 7.48 6.33 2.39
N ARG A 160 8.46 6.89 3.11
CA ARG A 160 9.33 6.13 4.01
C ARG A 160 8.55 5.44 5.12
N ASP A 161 7.72 6.18 5.84
CA ASP A 161 7.08 5.71 7.06
C ASP A 161 5.94 4.73 6.75
N SER A 162 5.21 4.94 5.65
CA SER A 162 4.23 3.97 5.15
C SER A 162 4.90 2.67 4.71
N ALA A 163 5.98 2.72 3.94
CA ALA A 163 6.71 1.53 3.50
C ALA A 163 7.25 0.72 4.68
N ARG A 164 7.84 1.40 5.67
CA ARG A 164 8.29 0.75 6.91
C ARG A 164 7.14 0.15 7.70
N ARG A 165 5.96 0.78 7.73
CA ARG A 165 4.76 0.23 8.39
C ARG A 165 4.30 -1.06 7.72
N VAL A 166 4.23 -1.10 6.39
CA VAL A 166 3.90 -2.33 5.65
C VAL A 166 4.96 -3.40 5.87
N ALA A 167 6.24 -3.03 5.78
CA ALA A 167 7.34 -3.96 5.91
C ALA A 167 7.35 -4.68 7.27
N ARG A 168 7.13 -3.94 8.37
CA ARG A 168 7.07 -4.53 9.71
C ARG A 168 5.97 -5.58 9.87
N GLN A 169 4.87 -5.43 9.15
CA GLN A 169 3.71 -6.30 9.29
C GLN A 169 3.74 -7.49 8.33
N LEU A 170 4.25 -7.28 7.11
CA LEU A 170 4.08 -8.23 6.00
C LEU A 170 5.39 -8.89 5.55
N LEU A 171 6.55 -8.27 5.80
CA LEU A 171 7.82 -8.86 5.40
C LEU A 171 8.40 -9.70 6.52
N THR A 172 8.95 -10.86 6.16
CA THR A 172 9.72 -11.67 7.09
C THR A 172 11.12 -11.06 7.19
N PRO A 173 11.64 -10.81 8.41
CA PRO A 173 13.03 -10.40 8.57
C PRO A 173 13.97 -11.42 7.90
N PRO A 174 15.01 -10.97 7.17
CA PRO A 174 16.02 -11.91 6.70
C PRO A 174 16.61 -12.65 7.90
N ALA A 175 16.85 -13.96 7.75
CA ALA A 175 17.50 -14.75 8.78
C ALA A 175 18.81 -14.05 9.19
N SER A 176 18.98 -13.76 10.48
CA SER A 176 20.20 -13.16 11.02
C SER A 176 21.39 -14.03 10.64
N ARG A 177 22.36 -13.46 9.91
CA ARG A 177 23.71 -14.02 9.77
C ARG A 177 24.59 -13.56 10.92
#